data_AF-A0A2N2PN72-F1
#
_entry.id   AF-A0A2N2PN72-F1
#
_cell.length_a   1.000
_cell.length_b   1.000
_cell.length_c   1.000
_cell.angle_alpha   90.00
_cell.angle_beta   90.00
_cell.angle_gamma   90.00
#
_symmetry.space_group_name_H-M   'P 1'
#
loop_
_entity.id
_entity.type
_entity.pdbx_description
1 polymer ?
#
loop_
_entity_poly.entity_id
_entity_poly.type
_entity_poly.pdbx_seq_one_letter_code
_entity_poly.pdbx_strand_id
1 'polypeptide(L)'
;MPLNNLLTDIRRLEAEMGRFEVKFGVKSHDFHAAMLRGDLAEFDALDEYRMEFIEWLALYKTWLSLDEKYRQLIVRQPVAVQIRSNLELAYA
;
A
#
# COMPACT_ATOMS: atom_id res chain seq x y z
N MET A 1 16.77 -5.03 4.50
CA MET A 1 15.52 -5.74 4.10
C MET A 1 15.69 -6.18 2.65
N PRO A 2 15.62 -7.48 2.35
CA PRO A 2 15.60 -7.99 0.98
C PRO A 2 14.42 -7.43 0.18
N LEU A 3 14.58 -7.25 -1.13
CA LEU A 3 13.51 -6.73 -2.02
C LEU A 3 12.27 -7.64 -1.97
N ASN A 4 12.45 -8.95 -1.82
CA ASN A 4 11.37 -9.91 -1.68
C ASN A 4 10.53 -9.68 -0.41
N ASN A 5 11.18 -9.39 0.72
CA ASN A 5 10.46 -9.09 1.97
C ASN A 5 9.65 -7.80 1.82
N LEU A 6 10.23 -6.78 1.19
CA LEU A 6 9.51 -5.53 0.90
C LEU A 6 8.29 -5.77 0.01
N LEU A 7 8.44 -6.58 -1.05
CA LEU A 7 7.32 -6.95 -1.91
C LEU A 7 6.25 -7.74 -1.15
N THR A 8 6.64 -8.64 -0.25
CA THR A 8 5.71 -9.40 0.60
C THR A 8 4.90 -8.47 1.50
N ASP A 9 5.56 -7.50 2.14
CA ASP A 9 4.91 -6.51 2.99
C ASP A 9 3.95 -5.61 2.17
N ILE A 10 4.37 -5.17 0.98
CA ILE A 10 3.51 -4.41 0.05
C ILE A 10 2.26 -5.22 -0.31
N ARG A 11 2.41 -6.50 -0.69
CA ARG A 11 1.28 -7.36 -1.08
C ARG A 11 0.32 -7.60 0.09
N ARG A 12 0.85 -7.74 1.30
CA ARG A 12 0.03 -7.85 2.51
C ARG A 12 -0.79 -6.58 2.72
N LEU A 13 -0.19 -5.39 2.62
CA LEU A 13 -0.91 -4.13 2.75
C LEU A 13 -1.97 -3.96 1.65
N GLU A 14 -1.64 -4.32 0.40
CA GLU A 14 -2.61 -4.29 -0.71
C GLU A 14 -3.82 -5.18 -0.45
N ALA A 15 -3.62 -6.38 0.13
CA ALA A 15 -4.71 -7.27 0.49
C ALA A 15 -5.60 -6.71 1.61
N GLU A 16 -5.01 -6.10 2.64
CA GLU A 16 -5.76 -5.45 3.73
C GLU A 16 -6.53 -4.21 3.22
N MET A 17 -5.88 -3.33 2.45
CA MET A 17 -6.54 -2.20 1.79
C MET A 17 -7.68 -2.65 0.86
N GLY A 18 -7.48 -3.76 0.14
CA GLY A 18 -8.47 -4.34 -0.75
C GLY A 18 -9.79 -4.70 -0.05
N ARG A 19 -9.77 -4.99 1.26
CA ARG A 19 -11.02 -5.20 2.03
C ARG A 19 -11.85 -3.93 2.13
N PHE A 20 -11.21 -2.78 2.34
CA PHE A 20 -11.88 -1.47 2.34
C PHE A 20 -12.36 -1.09 0.94
N GLU A 21 -11.57 -1.39 -0.10
CA GLU A 21 -11.99 -1.13 -1.49
C GLU A 21 -13.27 -1.89 -1.85
N VAL A 22 -13.35 -3.16 -1.47
CA VAL A 22 -14.56 -3.98 -1.68
C VAL A 22 -15.72 -3.48 -0.81
N LYS A 23 -15.45 -3.11 0.45
CA LYS A 23 -16.47 -2.62 1.38
C LYS A 23 -17.10 -1.31 0.90
N PHE A 24 -16.28 -0.33 0.50
CA PHE A 24 -16.73 1.01 0.13
C PHE A 24 -16.99 1.19 -1.36
N GLY A 25 -16.59 0.22 -2.20
CA GLY A 25 -16.78 0.27 -3.64
C GLY A 25 -15.90 1.29 -4.35
N VAL A 26 -14.80 1.72 -3.74
CA VAL A 26 -13.90 2.77 -4.25
C VAL A 26 -12.45 2.30 -4.15
N LYS A 27 -11.65 2.54 -5.20
CA LYS A 27 -10.22 2.22 -5.19
C LYS A 27 -9.46 3.12 -4.21
N SER A 28 -8.42 2.59 -3.57
CA SER A 28 -7.65 3.30 -2.54
C SER A 28 -7.09 4.64 -3.03
N HIS A 29 -6.68 4.74 -4.30
CA HIS A 29 -6.27 6.01 -4.91
C HIS A 29 -7.39 7.05 -4.88
N ASP A 30 -8.59 6.69 -5.33
CA ASP A 30 -9.72 7.61 -5.43
C ASP A 30 -10.27 7.95 -4.04
N PHE A 31 -10.25 6.97 -3.13
CA PHE A 31 -10.63 7.15 -1.74
C PHE A 31 -9.69 8.14 -1.04
N HIS A 32 -8.38 8.03 -1.27
CA HIS A 32 -7.40 9.00 -0.76
C HIS A 32 -7.67 10.40 -1.31
N ALA A 33 -7.91 10.50 -2.62
CA ALA A 33 -8.16 11.78 -3.27
C ALA A 33 -9.45 12.45 -2.73
N ALA A 34 -10.52 11.68 -2.52
CA ALA A 34 -11.77 12.15 -1.91
C ALA A 34 -11.55 12.63 -0.47
N MET A 35 -10.78 11.88 0.32
CA MET A 35 -10.46 12.26 1.70
C MET A 35 -9.65 13.57 1.77
N LEU A 36 -8.69 13.77 0.86
CA LEU A 36 -7.92 15.02 0.78
C LEU A 36 -8.75 16.23 0.33
N ARG A 37 -9.76 16.02 -0.52
CA ARG A 37 -10.67 17.08 -0.97
C ARG A 37 -11.74 17.43 0.07
N GLY A 38 -11.97 16.57 1.06
CA GLY A 38 -13.04 16.72 2.03
C GLY A 38 -14.40 16.22 1.52
N ASP A 39 -14.43 15.44 0.45
CA ASP A 39 -15.67 14.92 -0.16
C ASP A 39 -16.42 13.93 0.77
N LEU A 40 -15.76 13.47 1.84
CA LEU A 40 -16.27 12.47 2.77
C LEU A 40 -16.90 13.07 4.04
N ALA A 41 -17.07 14.39 4.10
CA ALA A 41 -17.56 15.09 5.28
C ALA A 41 -18.95 14.62 5.76
N GLU A 42 -19.78 14.06 4.88
CA GLU A 42 -21.07 13.48 5.25
C GLU A 42 -20.96 12.26 6.20
N PHE A 43 -19.81 11.59 6.21
CA PHE A 43 -19.53 10.44 7.07
C PHE A 43 -18.88 10.84 8.41
N ASP A 44 -18.47 12.10 8.59
CA ASP A 44 -17.77 12.56 9.80
C ASP A 44 -18.63 12.50 11.07
N ALA A 45 -19.95 12.43 10.93
CA ALA A 45 -20.88 12.28 12.05
C ALA A 45 -21.08 10.81 12.47
N LEU A 46 -20.54 9.85 11.72
CA LEU A 46 -20.73 8.42 11.94
C LEU A 46 -19.42 7.81 12.45
N ASP A 47 -19.37 7.55 13.76
CA ASP A 47 -18.17 7.05 14.45
C ASP A 47 -17.62 5.75 13.83
N GLU A 48 -18.49 4.87 13.33
CA GLU A 48 -18.09 3.63 12.68
C GLU A 48 -17.27 3.87 11.39
N TYR A 49 -17.69 4.82 10.54
CA TYR A 49 -16.98 5.13 9.30
C TYR A 49 -15.69 5.89 9.57
N ARG A 50 -15.68 6.78 10.57
CA ARG A 50 -14.46 7.49 10.99
C ARG A 50 -13.34 6.54 11.37
N MET A 51 -13.64 5.51 12.16
CA MET A 51 -12.63 4.55 12.61
C MET A 51 -12.05 3.75 11.44
N GLU A 52 -12.90 3.31 10.52
CA GLU A 52 -12.46 2.58 9.33
C GLU A 52 -11.67 3.45 8.35
N PHE A 53 -12.03 4.73 8.21
CA PHE A 53 -11.28 5.67 7.38
C PHE A 53 -9.88 5.92 7.95
N ILE A 54 -9.76 6.05 9.27
CA ILE A 54 -8.47 6.18 9.96
C ILE A 54 -7.63 4.92 9.77
N GLU A 55 -8.23 3.73 9.94
CA GLU A 55 -7.54 2.46 9.77
C GLU A 55 -7.02 2.31 8.33
N TRP A 56 -7.89 2.51 7.34
CA TRP A 56 -7.52 2.47 5.94
C TRP A 56 -6.43 3.49 5.61
N LEU A 57 -6.53 4.73 6.13
CA LEU A 57 -5.53 5.78 5.88
C LEU A 57 -4.15 5.39 6.42
N ALA A 58 -4.10 4.75 7.59
CA ALA A 58 -2.86 4.26 8.16
C ALA A 58 -2.21 3.19 7.27
N LEU A 59 -3.00 2.26 6.72
CA LEU A 59 -2.53 1.27 5.76
C LEU A 59 -2.03 1.93 4.47
N TYR A 60 -2.79 2.87 3.91
CA TYR A 60 -2.45 3.55 2.66
C TYR A 60 -1.16 4.37 2.77
N LYS A 61 -0.99 5.14 3.86
CA LYS A 61 0.26 5.87 4.11
C LYS A 61 1.45 4.94 4.29
N THR A 62 1.25 3.79 4.95
CA THR A 62 2.31 2.79 5.09
C THR A 62 2.67 2.20 3.73
N TRP A 63 1.68 1.87 2.90
CA TRP A 63 1.90 1.37 1.54
C TRP A 63 2.67 2.38 0.70
N LEU A 64 2.31 3.68 0.73
CA LEU A 64 3.05 4.74 0.02
C LEU A 64 4.53 4.78 0.40
N SER A 65 4.84 4.63 1.69
CA SER A 65 6.22 4.60 2.18
C SER A 65 7.00 3.38 1.69
N LEU A 66 6.36 2.20 1.67
CA LEU A 66 6.97 0.98 1.15
C LEU A 66 7.15 1.01 -0.38
N ASP A 67 6.16 1.54 -1.10
CA ASP A 67 6.22 1.71 -2.56
C ASP A 67 7.34 2.68 -2.96
N GLU A 68 7.48 3.81 -2.27
CA GLU A 68 8.58 4.75 -2.48
C GLU A 68 9.93 4.07 -2.21
N LYS A 69 10.05 3.31 -1.11
CA LYS A 69 11.25 2.53 -0.82
C LYS A 69 11.55 1.50 -1.91
N TYR A 70 10.52 0.83 -2.45
CA TYR A 70 10.68 -0.11 -3.54
C TYR A 70 11.20 0.59 -4.80
N ARG A 71 10.59 1.71 -5.20
CA ARG A 71 11.02 2.53 -6.34
C ARG A 71 12.48 3.00 -6.20
N GLN A 72 12.89 3.39 -4.99
CA GLN A 72 14.28 3.76 -4.71
C GLN A 72 15.26 2.59 -4.77
N LEU A 73 14.83 1.37 -4.46
CA LEU A 73 15.69 0.18 -4.51
C LEU A 73 15.80 -0.38 -5.93
N ILE A 74 14.68 -0.47 -6.65
CA ILE A 74 14.63 -1.07 -7.98
C ILE A 74 15.43 -0.25 -9.01
N VAL A 75 15.58 1.06 -8.80
CA VAL A 75 16.37 1.92 -9.69
C VAL A 75 17.88 1.78 -9.48
N ARG A 76 18.34 1.26 -8.33
CA ARG A 76 19.79 1.19 -8.00
C ARG A 76 20.57 0.20 -8.87
N GLN A 77 19.89 -0.77 -9.48
CA GLN A 77 20.52 -1.80 -10.30
C GLN A 77 19.60 -2.19 -11.47
N PRO A 78 20.14 -2.70 -12.59
CA PRO A 78 19.31 -3.26 -13.65
C PRO A 78 18.41 -4.38 -13.12
N VAL A 79 17.15 -4.43 -13.58
CA VAL A 79 16.15 -5.43 -13.13
C VAL A 79 16.65 -6.86 -13.31
N ALA A 80 17.38 -7.15 -14.41
CA ALA A 80 17.95 -8.47 -14.65
C ALA A 80 18.96 -8.90 -13.57
N VAL A 81 19.74 -7.97 -13.03
CA VAL A 81 20.69 -8.24 -11.93
C VAL A 81 19.93 -8.53 -10.65
N GLN A 82 18.91 -7.74 -10.34
CA GLN A 82 18.09 -7.94 -9.14
C GLN A 82 17.36 -9.27 -9.15
N ILE A 83 16.81 -9.69 -10.30
CA ILE A 83 16.19 -11.00 -10.47
C ILE A 83 17.21 -12.10 -10.17
N ARG A 84 18.40 -12.03 -10.75
CA ARG A 84 19.46 -13.02 -10.53
C ARG A 84 19.85 -13.13 -9.06
N SER A 85 20.12 -12.01 -8.40
CA SER A 85 20.48 -12.00 -6.97
C SER A 85 19.38 -12.57 -6.08
N ASN A 86 18.11 -12.30 -6.39
CA ASN A 86 17.00 -12.88 -5.64
C ASN A 86 16.87 -14.40 -5.84
N LEU A 87 17.12 -14.91 -7.05
CA LEU A 87 17.11 -16.35 -7.31
C LEU A 87 18.26 -17.05 -6.59
N GLU A 88 19.47 -16.48 -6.63
CA GLU A 88 20.63 -17.01 -5.91
C GLU A 88 20.37 -17.10 -4.40
N LEU A 89 19.72 -16.09 -3.81
CA LEU A 89 19.32 -16.10 -2.39
C LEU A 89 18.22 -17.12 -2.08
N ALA A 90 17.35 -17.47 -3.03
CA ALA A 90 16.25 -18.42 -2.82
C ALA A 90 16.71 -19.89 -2.89
N TYR A 91 17.85 -20.15 -3.53
CA TYR A 91 18.42 -21.49 -3.70
C TYR A 91 19.69 -21.74 -2.88
N ALA A 92 20.10 -20.78 -2.04
CA ALA A 92 21.20 -20.89 -1.08
C ALA A 92 20.69 -21.32 0.30
#